data_AF-A0A2A6E6T2-F1
#
_entry.id   AF-A0A2A6E6T2-F1
#
_cell.length_a   1.000
_cell.length_b   1.000
_cell.length_c   1.000
_cell.angle_alpha   90.00
_cell.angle_beta   90.00
_cell.angle_gamma   90.00
#
_symmetry.space_group_name_H-M   'P 1'
#
loop_
_entity.id
_entity.type
_entity.pdbx_description
1 polymer ?
#
loop_
_entity_poly.entity_id
_entity_poly.type
_entity_poly.pdbx_seq_one_letter_code
_entity_poly.pdbx_strand_id
1 'polypeptide(L)'
;MFSYIYYRIYSTYQIKWKSDIAGLYALFMLSIAQLLNLNTVIIPICYALGINFLPSKLSWMIVHIGFITCNAIYFWKITNYDKLHNRWKSESKYKKRRNGYLVVLYLLISFVLGLTVLHYLGNWKAKNTKHNIEKVNYPTIIRNF
;
A
#
# COMPACT_ATOMS: atom_id res chain seq x y z
N MET A 1 -1.67 -11.36 11.60
CA MET A 1 -1.97 -11.59 10.17
C MET A 1 -0.78 -11.24 9.28
N PHE A 2 -0.24 -10.02 9.33
CA PHE A 2 0.86 -9.57 8.45
C PHE A 2 2.15 -10.40 8.55
N SER A 3 2.52 -10.86 9.74
CA SER A 3 3.70 -11.72 9.89
C SER A 3 3.55 -13.07 9.19
N TYR A 4 2.32 -13.57 9.05
CA TYR A 4 2.04 -14.75 8.26
C TYR A 4 2.18 -14.45 6.76
N ILE A 5 1.63 -13.32 6.28
CA ILE A 5 1.78 -12.90 4.87
C ILE A 5 3.27 -12.75 4.53
N TYR A 6 4.04 -12.04 5.35
CA TYR A 6 5.49 -11.90 5.21
C TYR A 6 6.18 -13.26 5.10
N TYR A 7 5.93 -14.16 6.07
CA TYR A 7 6.49 -15.51 6.07
C TYR A 7 6.15 -16.30 4.80
N ARG A 8 4.92 -16.19 4.29
CA ARG A 8 4.47 -16.92 3.11
C ARG A 8 5.11 -16.40 1.83
N ILE A 9 5.26 -15.09 1.69
CA ILE A 9 5.98 -14.50 0.56
C ILE A 9 7.45 -14.91 0.63
N TYR A 10 8.09 -14.71 1.80
CA TYR A 10 9.48 -15.07 2.04
C TYR A 10 9.75 -16.54 1.70
N SER A 11 9.02 -17.46 2.32
CA SER A 11 9.21 -18.90 2.12
C SER A 11 8.93 -19.33 0.67
N THR A 12 8.02 -18.66 -0.04
CA THR A 12 7.79 -18.94 -1.47
C THR A 12 9.00 -18.54 -2.30
N TYR A 13 9.51 -17.31 -2.13
CA TYR A 13 10.67 -16.84 -2.88
C TYR A 13 11.96 -17.58 -2.50
N GLN A 14 12.14 -17.93 -1.22
CA GLN A 14 13.30 -18.68 -0.77
C GLN A 14 13.25 -20.14 -1.24
N ILE A 15 12.12 -20.85 -1.08
CA ILE A 15 12.05 -22.30 -1.35
C ILE A 15 11.80 -22.59 -2.83
N LYS A 16 10.83 -21.90 -3.45
CA LYS A 16 10.45 -22.20 -4.84
C LYS A 16 11.31 -21.46 -5.85
N TRP A 17 11.60 -20.19 -5.59
CA TRP A 17 12.36 -19.33 -6.50
C TRP A 17 13.85 -19.27 -6.18
N LYS A 18 14.27 -19.92 -5.08
CA LYS A 18 15.68 -20.01 -4.63
C LYS A 18 16.38 -18.65 -4.62
N SER A 19 15.66 -17.61 -4.21
CA SER A 19 16.20 -16.25 -4.22
C SER A 19 16.83 -15.88 -2.89
N ASP A 20 18.07 -15.39 -2.95
CA ASP A 20 18.83 -14.92 -1.78
C ASP A 20 18.25 -13.64 -1.17
N ILE A 21 17.46 -12.89 -1.95
CA ILE A 21 16.82 -11.65 -1.52
C ILE A 21 15.32 -11.82 -1.23
N ALA A 22 14.88 -13.05 -0.91
CA ALA A 22 13.49 -13.36 -0.55
C ALA A 22 12.92 -12.45 0.56
N GLY A 23 13.77 -12.03 1.50
CA GLY A 23 13.40 -11.08 2.55
C GLY A 23 13.01 -9.70 2.04
N LEU A 24 13.71 -9.19 1.02
CA LEU A 24 13.38 -7.91 0.39
C LEU A 24 12.06 -8.02 -0.37
N TYR A 25 11.83 -9.09 -1.12
CA TYR A 25 10.54 -9.29 -1.80
C TYR A 25 9.38 -9.34 -0.81
N ALA A 26 9.50 -10.11 0.26
CA ALA A 26 8.49 -10.18 1.30
C ALA A 26 8.21 -8.83 1.96
N LEU A 27 9.28 -8.07 2.25
CA LEU A 27 9.20 -6.74 2.85
C LEU A 27 8.48 -5.76 1.92
N PHE A 28 8.92 -5.64 0.67
CA PHE A 28 8.37 -4.66 -0.27
C PHE A 28 6.93 -5.01 -0.65
N MET A 29 6.64 -6.27 -1.00
CA MET A 29 5.28 -6.67 -1.38
C MET A 29 4.27 -6.44 -0.26
N LEU A 30 4.62 -6.81 0.99
CA LEU A 30 3.75 -6.58 2.13
C LEU A 30 3.59 -5.08 2.42
N SER A 31 4.68 -4.31 2.39
CA SER A 31 4.63 -2.87 2.66
C SER A 31 3.78 -2.13 1.64
N ILE A 32 3.93 -2.45 0.35
CA ILE A 32 3.10 -1.90 -0.72
C ILE A 32 1.63 -2.25 -0.48
N ALA A 33 1.30 -3.51 -0.21
CA ALA A 33 -0.09 -3.92 0.02
C ALA A 33 -0.72 -3.21 1.22
N GLN A 34 0.03 -3.05 2.32
CA GLN A 34 -0.45 -2.32 3.50
C GLN A 34 -0.64 -0.83 3.22
N LEU A 35 0.27 -0.19 2.48
CA LEU A 35 0.13 1.21 2.08
C LEU A 35 -1.06 1.42 1.15
N LEU A 36 -1.28 0.54 0.18
CA LEU A 36 -2.46 0.59 -0.69
C LEU A 36 -3.77 0.45 0.11
N ASN A 37 -3.81 -0.47 1.08
CA ASN A 37 -4.96 -0.61 1.95
C ASN A 37 -5.17 0.63 2.84
N LEU A 38 -4.09 1.19 3.40
CA LEU A 38 -4.17 2.41 4.20
C LEU A 38 -4.74 3.57 3.39
N ASN A 39 -4.29 3.73 2.14
CA ASN A 39 -4.79 4.73 1.20
C ASN A 39 -6.26 4.53 0.86
N THR A 40 -6.67 3.27 0.68
CA THR A 40 -8.07 2.91 0.42
C THR A 40 -9.00 3.31 1.56
N VAL A 41 -8.49 3.42 2.79
CA VAL A 41 -9.27 3.88 3.94
C VAL A 41 -9.17 5.39 4.13
N ILE A 42 -7.95 5.94 4.16
CA ILE A 42 -7.73 7.36 4.50
C ILE A 42 -8.33 8.30 3.45
N ILE A 43 -8.15 8.01 2.16
CA ILE A 43 -8.56 8.95 1.10
C ILE A 43 -10.09 9.14 1.05
N PRO A 44 -10.92 8.09 1.07
CA PRO A 44 -12.37 8.25 1.16
C PRO A 44 -12.83 8.97 2.43
N ILE A 45 -12.17 8.73 3.57
CA ILE A 45 -12.49 9.44 4.83
C ILE A 45 -12.19 10.93 4.70
N CYS A 46 -11.00 11.30 4.23
CA CYS A 46 -10.65 12.70 4.02
C CYS A 46 -11.63 13.38 3.04
N TYR A 47 -12.03 12.68 1.98
CA TYR A 47 -13.03 13.16 1.04
C TYR A 47 -14.39 13.39 1.71
N ALA A 48 -14.89 12.42 2.48
CA ALA A 48 -16.16 12.52 3.19
C ALA A 48 -16.19 13.66 4.20
N LEU A 49 -15.04 13.99 4.81
CA LEU A 49 -14.88 15.08 5.77
C LEU A 49 -14.58 16.43 5.11
N GLY A 50 -14.49 16.51 3.78
CA GLY A 50 -14.13 17.75 3.07
C GLY A 50 -12.70 18.22 3.34
N ILE A 51 -11.82 17.34 3.83
CA ILE A 51 -10.42 17.65 4.10
C ILE A 51 -9.66 17.60 2.77
N ASN A 52 -9.04 18.72 2.39
CA ASN A 52 -8.18 18.79 1.21
C ASN A 52 -6.89 18.01 1.41
N PHE A 53 -6.96 16.69 1.22
CA PHE A 53 -5.82 15.79 1.33
C PHE A 53 -5.13 15.61 -0.03
N LEU A 54 -4.25 16.56 -0.36
CA LEU A 54 -3.31 16.49 -1.48
C LEU A 54 -1.88 16.58 -0.94
N PRO A 55 -1.33 15.50 -0.37
CA PRO A 55 0.05 15.52 0.11
C PRO A 55 0.99 15.83 -1.06
N SER A 56 2.02 16.65 -0.79
CA SER A 56 3.08 16.88 -1.75
C SER A 56 3.78 15.56 -2.11
N LYS A 57 4.37 15.48 -3.31
CA LYS A 57 5.13 14.29 -3.73
C LYS A 57 6.22 13.91 -2.70
N LEU A 58 6.87 14.91 -2.13
CA LEU A 58 7.90 14.73 -1.11
C LEU A 58 7.32 14.15 0.19
N SER A 59 6.24 14.75 0.71
CA SER A 59 5.53 14.24 1.89
C SER A 59 5.10 12.79 1.67
N TRP A 60 4.65 12.48 0.46
CA TRP A 60 4.20 11.13 0.14
C TRP A 60 5.37 10.13 0.11
N MET A 61 6.49 10.52 -0.47
CA MET A 61 7.71 9.71 -0.49
C MET A 61 8.23 9.43 0.93
N ILE A 62 8.24 10.44 1.81
CA ILE A 62 8.69 10.31 3.20
C ILE A 62 7.85 9.27 3.95
N VAL A 63 6.52 9.30 3.82
CA VAL A 63 5.65 8.32 4.49
C VAL A 63 5.90 6.90 3.97
N HIS A 64 6.10 6.72 2.65
CA HIS A 64 6.41 5.40 2.09
C HIS A 64 7.73 4.85 2.63
N ILE A 65 8.79 5.67 2.62
CA ILE A 65 10.11 5.27 3.12
C ILE A 65 10.04 4.97 4.63
N GLY A 66 9.39 5.83 5.42
CA GLY A 66 9.21 5.61 6.85
C GLY A 66 8.46 4.31 7.13
N PHE A 67 7.38 4.04 6.40
CA PHE A 67 6.58 2.84 6.58
C PHE A 67 7.35 1.56 6.23
N ILE A 68 8.06 1.54 5.11
CA ILE A 68 8.93 0.41 4.73
C ILE A 68 10.02 0.20 5.77
N THR A 69 10.60 1.28 6.30
CA THR A 69 11.64 1.22 7.35
C THR A 69 11.10 0.62 8.65
N CYS A 70 9.91 1.03 9.09
CA CYS A 70 9.25 0.44 10.26
C CYS A 70 9.00 -1.07 10.06
N ASN A 71 8.50 -1.47 8.88
CA ASN A 71 8.33 -2.88 8.56
C ASN A 71 9.66 -3.64 8.54
N ALA A 72 10.73 -3.04 8.01
CA ALA A 72 12.05 -3.65 7.98
C ALA A 72 12.58 -3.89 9.40
N ILE A 73 12.47 -2.91 10.28
CA ILE A 73 12.85 -3.05 11.70
C ILE A 73 12.05 -4.17 12.35
N TYR A 74 10.72 -4.18 12.16
CA TYR A 74 9.85 -5.20 12.75
C TYR A 74 10.18 -6.61 12.25
N PHE A 75 10.34 -6.79 10.94
CA PHE A 75 10.54 -8.10 10.33
C PHE A 75 11.96 -8.59 10.37
N TRP A 76 12.98 -7.74 10.46
CA TRP A 76 14.37 -8.18 10.51
C TRP A 76 14.92 -8.25 11.93
N LYS A 77 14.54 -7.31 12.82
CA LYS A 77 15.07 -7.27 14.19
C LYS A 77 14.17 -7.95 15.21
N ILE A 78 12.87 -7.66 15.19
CA ILE A 78 11.96 -8.10 16.26
C ILE A 78 11.50 -9.54 16.00
N THR A 79 10.91 -9.76 14.83
CA THR A 79 10.26 -11.03 14.51
C THR A 79 11.20 -11.97 13.76
N ASN A 80 11.90 -11.52 12.72
CA ASN A 80 12.79 -12.32 11.86
C ASN A 80 12.15 -13.57 11.21
N TYR A 81 12.79 -14.09 10.15
CA TYR A 81 12.26 -15.23 9.42
C TYR A 81 12.29 -16.51 10.24
N ASP A 82 13.36 -16.75 11.01
CA ASP A 82 13.56 -18.01 11.72
C ASP A 82 12.51 -18.24 12.81
N LYS A 83 12.11 -17.20 13.56
CA LYS A 83 11.01 -17.33 14.53
C LYS A 83 9.69 -17.66 13.82
N LEU A 84 9.44 -17.05 12.66
CA LEU A 84 8.23 -17.31 11.88
C LEU A 84 8.24 -18.70 11.26
N HIS A 85 9.39 -19.14 10.76
CA HIS A 85 9.57 -20.48 10.24
C HIS A 85 9.32 -21.51 11.33
N ASN A 86 9.92 -21.36 12.51
CA ASN A 86 9.67 -22.26 13.64
C ASN A 86 8.21 -22.29 14.07
N ARG A 87 7.50 -21.17 13.99
CA ARG A 87 6.07 -21.09 14.31
C ARG A 87 5.16 -21.85 13.34
N TRP A 88 5.52 -21.92 12.05
CA TRP A 88 4.66 -22.47 11.00
C TRP A 88 5.26 -23.63 10.21
N LYS A 89 6.43 -24.15 10.59
CA LYS A 89 7.08 -25.30 9.92
C LYS A 89 6.23 -26.57 9.96
N SER A 90 5.45 -26.77 11.03
CA SER A 90 4.55 -27.91 11.23
C SER A 90 3.13 -27.68 10.68
N GLU A 91 2.91 -26.61 9.89
CA GLU A 91 1.60 -26.37 9.28
C GLU A 91 1.25 -27.49 8.28
N SER A 92 0.04 -28.07 8.42
CA SER A 92 -0.42 -29.13 7.53
C SER A 92 -0.47 -28.69 6.07
N LYS A 93 -0.19 -29.60 5.13
CA LYS A 93 -0.13 -29.30 3.68
C LYS A 93 -1.41 -28.60 3.18
N TYR A 94 -2.58 -29.06 3.64
CA TYR A 94 -3.87 -28.47 3.29
C TYR A 94 -3.99 -27.02 3.78
N LYS A 95 -3.71 -26.76 5.06
CA LYS A 95 -3.77 -25.42 5.65
C LYS A 95 -2.76 -24.49 4.97
N LYS A 96 -1.56 -25.01 4.70
CA LYS A 96 -0.51 -24.31 3.93
C LYS A 96 -1.00 -23.90 2.54
N ARG A 97 -1.70 -24.77 1.80
CA ARG A 97 -2.23 -24.44 0.47
C ARG A 97 -3.35 -23.40 0.55
N ARG A 98 -4.37 -23.63 1.39
CA ARG A 98 -5.51 -22.72 1.58
C ARG A 98 -5.06 -21.32 1.94
N ASN A 99 -4.21 -21.21 2.95
CA ASN A 99 -3.72 -19.90 3.40
C ASN A 99 -2.80 -19.23 2.36
N GLY A 100 -2.10 -20.01 1.53
CA GLY A 100 -1.36 -19.48 0.38
C GLY A 100 -2.27 -18.78 -0.62
N TYR A 101 -3.41 -19.38 -0.95
CA TYR A 101 -4.42 -18.73 -1.81
C TYR A 101 -4.97 -17.45 -1.18
N LEU A 102 -5.26 -17.46 0.14
CA LEU A 102 -5.72 -16.27 0.85
C LEU A 102 -4.71 -15.12 0.81
N VAL A 103 -3.41 -15.42 0.93
CA VAL A 103 -2.35 -14.41 0.81
C VAL A 103 -2.33 -13.80 -0.59
N VAL A 104 -2.41 -14.61 -1.65
CA VAL A 104 -2.44 -14.11 -3.03
C VAL A 104 -3.69 -13.27 -3.28
N LEU A 105 -4.85 -13.75 -2.84
CA LEU A 105 -6.11 -13.03 -2.96
C LEU A 105 -6.07 -11.68 -2.25
N TYR A 106 -5.52 -11.65 -1.03
CA TYR A 106 -5.31 -10.40 -0.29
C TYR A 106 -4.44 -9.41 -1.08
N LEU A 107 -3.30 -9.85 -1.62
CA LEU A 107 -2.41 -8.98 -2.40
C LEU A 107 -3.09 -8.43 -3.66
N LEU A 108 -3.86 -9.27 -4.37
CA LEU A 108 -4.61 -8.85 -5.55
C LEU A 108 -5.71 -7.83 -5.21
N ILE A 109 -6.50 -8.09 -4.16
CA ILE A 109 -7.54 -7.16 -3.71
C ILE A 109 -6.92 -5.82 -3.30
N SER A 110 -5.84 -5.85 -2.50
CA SER A 110 -5.11 -4.64 -2.11
C SER A 110 -4.61 -3.85 -3.31
N PHE A 111 -4.10 -4.54 -4.34
CA PHE A 111 -3.62 -3.90 -5.55
C PHE A 111 -4.76 -3.24 -6.35
N VAL A 112 -5.86 -3.96 -6.61
CA VAL A 112 -7.01 -3.46 -7.36
C VAL A 112 -7.68 -2.28 -6.66
N LEU A 113 -7.91 -2.37 -5.34
CA LEU A 113 -8.48 -1.29 -4.55
C LEU A 113 -7.56 -0.06 -4.54
N GLY A 114 -6.27 -0.28 -4.35
CA GLY A 114 -5.26 0.78 -4.40
C GLY A 114 -5.25 1.52 -5.73
N LEU A 115 -5.29 0.80 -6.86
CA LEU A 115 -5.38 1.41 -8.20
C LEU A 115 -6.66 2.21 -8.39
N THR A 116 -7.80 1.71 -7.90
CA THR A 116 -9.10 2.40 -8.00
C THR A 116 -9.05 3.76 -7.29
N VAL A 117 -8.44 3.80 -6.10
CA VAL A 117 -8.29 5.01 -5.29
C VAL A 117 -7.31 5.99 -5.94
N LEU A 118 -6.20 5.50 -6.49
CA LEU A 118 -5.23 6.33 -7.23
C LEU A 118 -5.85 6.94 -8.50
N HIS A 119 -6.64 6.15 -9.24
CA HIS A 119 -7.38 6.64 -10.39
C HIS A 119 -8.37 7.74 -10.01
N TYR A 120 -9.11 7.53 -8.91
CA TYR A 120 -10.02 8.54 -8.36
C TYR A 120 -9.29 9.85 -8.00
N LEU A 121 -8.15 9.77 -7.31
CA LEU A 121 -7.33 10.94 -6.99
C LEU A 121 -6.84 11.69 -8.23
N GLY A 122 -6.44 10.97 -9.29
CA GLY A 122 -6.03 11.57 -10.55
C GLY A 122 -7.14 12.40 -11.19
N ASN A 123 -8.35 11.86 -11.23
CA ASN A 123 -9.53 12.55 -11.75
C ASN A 123 -9.93 13.75 -10.87
N TRP A 124 -9.82 13.60 -9.55
CA TRP A 124 -10.12 14.68 -8.61
C TRP A 124 -9.19 15.88 -8.79
N LYS A 125 -7.87 15.63 -8.91
CA LYS A 125 -6.88 16.68 -9.18
C LYS A 125 -7.19 17.41 -10.49
N ALA A 126 -7.49 16.67 -11.55
CA ALA A 126 -7.83 17.26 -12.86
C ALA A 126 -9.07 18.16 -12.79
N LYS A 127 -10.13 17.73 -12.07
CA LYS A 127 -11.36 18.51 -11.90
C LYS A 127 -11.14 19.81 -11.11
N ASN A 128 -10.39 19.75 -10.01
CA ASN A 128 -10.08 20.94 -9.20
C ASN A 128 -9.14 21.92 -9.92
N THR A 129 -8.17 21.42 -10.70
CA THR A 129 -7.32 22.29 -11.52
C THR A 129 -8.13 23.02 -12.59
N LYS A 130 -9.04 22.34 -13.31
CA LYS A 130 -9.93 22.99 -14.28
C LYS A 130 -10.83 24.05 -13.63
N HIS A 131 -11.47 23.73 -12.51
CA HIS A 131 -12.34 24.66 -11.81
C HIS A 131 -11.62 25.93 -11.33
N ASN A 132 -10.37 25.80 -10.87
CA ASN A 132 -9.55 26.95 -10.48
C ASN A 132 -9.15 27.81 -11.69
N ILE A 133 -8.81 27.20 -12.84
CA ILE A 133 -8.48 27.95 -14.07
C ILE A 133 -9.71 28.73 -14.57
N GLU A 134 -10.90 28.12 -14.58
CA GLU A 134 -12.14 28.80 -14.95
C GLU A 134 -12.41 29.99 -14.01
N LYS A 135 -12.33 29.80 -12.68
CA LYS A 135 -12.51 30.90 -11.72
C LYS A 135 -11.50 32.04 -11.88
N VAL A 136 -10.26 31.75 -12.28
CA VAL A 136 -9.23 32.77 -12.54
C VAL A 136 -9.46 33.50 -13.88
N ASN A 137 -10.14 32.89 -14.84
CA ASN A 137 -10.52 33.56 -16.09
C ASN A 137 -11.80 34.41 -15.99
N TYR A 138 -12.64 34.20 -14.98
CA TYR A 138 -13.87 34.98 -14.76
C TYR A 138 -13.80 36.26 -13.87
N PRO A 139 -12.70 36.73 -13.25
CA PRO A 139 -12.73 37.98 -12.45
C PRO A 139 -12.46 39.27 -13.23
N THR A 140 -12.26 39.26 -14.56
CA THR A 140 -11.72 40.46 -15.26
C THR A 140 -12.67 41.14 -16.25
N ILE A 141 -13.98 40.85 -16.23
CA ILE A 141 -14.94 41.49 -17.17
C ILE A 141 -16.01 42.36 -16.47
N ILE A 142 -16.11 42.35 -15.13
CA ILE A 142 -17.16 43.13 -14.41
C ILE A 142 -16.56 44.20 -13.49
N ARG A 143 -15.63 44.99 -14.02
CA ARG A 143 -15.28 46.31 -13.47
C ARG A 143 -14.96 47.23 -14.63
N ASN A 144 -15.99 47.73 -15.31
CA ASN A 144 -16.01 48.94 -16.12
C ASN A 144 -17.42 49.11 -16.71
N PHE A 145 -18.40 49.40 -15.85
CA PHE A 145 -19.62 50.13 -16.18
C PHE A 145 -20.06 50.88 -14.93
#